data_AF-A0A120E5K2-F1
#
_entry.id   AF-A0A120E5K2-F1
#
_cell.length_a   1.000
_cell.length_b   1.000
_cell.length_c   1.000
_cell.angle_alpha   90.00
_cell.angle_beta   90.00
_cell.angle_gamma   90.00
#
_symmetry.space_group_name_H-M   'P 1'
#
loop_
_entity.id
_entity.type
_entity.pdbx_description
1 polymer ?
#
loop_
_entity_poly.entity_id
_entity_poly.type
_entity_poly.pdbx_seq_one_letter_code
_entity_poly.pdbx_strand_id
1 'polypeptide(L)'
;MDQDDKEWARLLKVGDIALPPDRDDPSPRSSPPPPDSITIKWYLCWCAAFILSLVALLGHFGALDQPSPAPSNLAASIASLSAESRRDWQHTIDRCEDLHVLPGPPDDFLGTRQKSDRATDTTPHVLIENARVWTGKVDADGKYQTLQNATLRLRDGLIVEISEGGAAAPTAEKEETVVDAQGAWITPGIFDMHSHLGVDAQPSLSATDDTNSRAGPIQPQLRTIDAINAHDLAYKRTVAGGVTTTLVLPGSANNIG
;
A
#
# COMPACT_ATOMS: atom_id res chain seq x y z
N MET A 1 -27.51 3.83 -21.39
CA MET A 1 -27.82 3.34 -20.02
C MET A 1 -28.52 2.02 -20.20
N ASP A 2 -27.72 0.98 -20.16
CA ASP A 2 -28.10 -0.39 -20.50
C ASP A 2 -28.93 -0.99 -19.35
N GLN A 3 -29.65 -2.07 -19.63
CA GLN A 3 -30.48 -2.80 -18.69
C GLN A 3 -29.65 -3.37 -17.53
N ASP A 4 -28.36 -3.62 -17.77
CA ASP A 4 -27.37 -4.05 -16.77
C ASP A 4 -27.09 -2.95 -15.74
N ASP A 5 -26.95 -1.68 -16.15
CA ASP A 5 -26.68 -0.54 -15.24
C ASP A 5 -27.78 -0.37 -14.18
N LYS A 6 -29.02 -0.73 -14.54
CA LYS A 6 -30.20 -0.67 -13.65
C LYS A 6 -30.26 -1.83 -12.66
N GLU A 7 -29.66 -2.98 -13.00
CA GLU A 7 -29.56 -4.12 -12.10
C GLU A 7 -28.47 -3.86 -11.03
N TRP A 8 -27.38 -3.18 -11.40
CA TRP A 8 -26.29 -2.82 -10.48
C TRP A 8 -26.69 -1.81 -9.40
N ALA A 9 -27.51 -0.80 -9.72
CA ALA A 9 -28.06 0.13 -8.73
C ALA A 9 -28.94 -0.58 -7.67
N ARG A 10 -29.42 -1.80 -7.97
CA ARG A 10 -30.23 -2.62 -7.06
C ARG A 10 -29.37 -3.47 -6.13
N LEU A 11 -28.18 -3.91 -6.57
CA LEU A 11 -27.25 -4.75 -5.80
C LEU A 11 -26.38 -3.96 -4.82
N LEU A 12 -26.22 -2.65 -5.01
CA LEU A 12 -25.51 -1.75 -4.09
C LEU A 12 -26.32 -1.35 -2.84
N LYS A 13 -27.56 -1.85 -2.68
CA LYS A 13 -28.26 -1.84 -1.39
C LYS A 13 -27.68 -2.91 -0.46
N VAL A 14 -26.41 -2.75 -0.09
CA VAL A 14 -25.76 -3.56 0.95
C VAL A 14 -26.16 -2.96 2.30
N GLY A 15 -27.42 -3.17 2.68
CA GLY A 15 -27.99 -2.71 3.96
C GLY A 15 -28.24 -3.82 4.99
N ASP A 16 -28.31 -5.09 4.57
CA ASP A 16 -28.91 -6.15 5.40
C ASP A 16 -28.04 -7.40 5.57
N ILE A 17 -26.72 -7.25 5.72
CA ILE A 17 -25.87 -8.37 6.19
C ILE A 17 -25.65 -8.21 7.70
N ALA A 18 -26.53 -8.83 8.48
CA ALA A 18 -26.34 -9.01 9.91
C ALA A 18 -25.14 -9.95 10.14
N LEU A 19 -24.07 -9.42 10.75
CA LEU A 19 -22.97 -10.23 11.27
C LEU A 19 -23.50 -11.13 12.40
N PRO A 20 -23.11 -12.42 12.48
CA PRO A 20 -23.52 -13.28 13.57
C PRO A 20 -22.94 -12.78 14.90
N PRO A 21 -23.68 -12.88 16.02
CA PRO A 21 -23.19 -12.45 17.33
C PRO A 21 -22.07 -13.36 17.81
N ASP A 22 -21.12 -12.74 18.51
CA ASP A 22 -19.96 -13.38 19.11
C ASP A 22 -20.39 -14.49 20.08
N ARG A 23 -19.81 -15.68 19.96
CA ARG A 23 -20.12 -16.81 20.85
C ARG A 23 -19.26 -16.69 22.10
N ASP A 24 -19.84 -16.15 23.16
CA ASP A 24 -19.29 -16.29 24.52
C ASP A 24 -19.33 -17.78 24.94
N ASP A 25 -18.16 -18.41 25.03
CA ASP A 25 -17.97 -19.74 25.64
C ASP A 25 -17.94 -19.61 27.18
N PRO A 26 -18.90 -20.21 27.92
CA PRO A 26 -19.00 -20.03 29.36
C PRO A 26 -18.17 -21.04 30.18
N SER A 27 -17.19 -21.74 29.58
CA SER A 27 -16.38 -22.70 30.34
C SER A 27 -15.45 -21.99 31.36
N PRO A 28 -15.47 -22.36 32.65
CA PRO A 28 -14.59 -21.76 33.65
C PRO A 28 -13.15 -22.23 33.41
N ARG A 29 -12.28 -21.30 33.01
CA ARG A 29 -10.83 -21.54 32.95
C ARG A 29 -10.30 -21.67 34.37
N SER A 30 -9.94 -22.89 34.78
CA SER A 30 -9.20 -23.11 36.02
C SER A 30 -7.84 -22.44 35.91
N SER A 31 -7.55 -21.49 36.79
CA SER A 31 -6.22 -20.90 36.91
C SER A 31 -5.23 -21.95 37.42
N PRO A 32 -4.01 -22.04 36.86
CA PRO A 32 -2.98 -22.93 37.37
C PRO A 32 -2.56 -22.51 38.79
N PRO A 33 -2.14 -23.45 39.64
CA PRO A 33 -1.68 -23.13 41.00
C PRO A 33 -0.43 -22.24 40.96
N PRO A 34 -0.23 -21.37 41.96
CA PRO A 34 0.94 -20.50 42.02
C PRO A 34 2.22 -21.35 42.16
N PRO A 35 3.32 -20.95 41.50
CA PRO A 35 4.58 -21.68 41.57
C PRO A 35 5.18 -21.63 42.98
N ASP A 36 5.66 -22.77 43.47
CA ASP A 36 6.30 -22.89 44.77
C ASP A 36 7.57 -22.01 44.89
N SER A 37 7.94 -21.64 46.12
CA SER A 37 9.05 -20.71 46.39
C SER A 37 10.41 -21.14 45.83
N ILE A 38 10.61 -22.44 45.58
CA ILE A 38 11.80 -23.01 44.94
C ILE A 38 11.81 -22.67 43.45
N THR A 39 10.68 -22.82 42.77
CA THR A 39 10.50 -22.54 41.34
C THR A 39 10.70 -21.05 41.03
N ILE A 40 10.25 -20.16 41.92
CA ILE A 40 10.46 -18.70 41.81
C ILE A 40 11.95 -18.35 41.92
N LYS A 41 12.69 -18.96 42.86
CA LYS A 41 14.14 -18.72 43.02
C LYS A 41 14.94 -19.18 41.79
N TRP A 42 14.59 -20.34 41.21
CA TRP A 42 15.21 -20.81 39.97
C TRP A 42 14.91 -19.89 38.79
N TYR A 43 13.67 -19.43 38.65
CA TYR A 43 13.29 -18.47 37.61
C TYR A 43 14.02 -17.14 37.75
N LEU A 44 14.14 -16.59 38.96
CA LEU A 44 14.87 -15.33 39.18
C LEU A 44 16.37 -15.46 38.86
N CYS A 45 17.00 -16.58 39.22
CA CYS A 45 18.39 -16.85 38.82
C CYS A 45 18.55 -16.99 37.30
N TRP A 46 17.64 -17.68 36.63
CA TRP A 46 17.65 -17.83 35.17
C TRP A 46 17.41 -16.49 34.47
N CYS A 47 16.46 -15.67 34.94
CA CYS A 47 16.22 -14.34 34.41
C CYS A 47 17.44 -13.43 34.60
N ALA A 48 18.10 -13.45 35.77
CA ALA A 48 19.30 -12.67 36.00
C ALA A 48 20.46 -13.09 35.07
N ALA A 49 20.67 -14.39 34.89
CA ALA A 49 21.67 -14.92 33.96
C ALA A 49 21.36 -14.58 32.49
N PHE A 50 20.08 -14.67 32.10
CA PHE A 50 19.63 -14.31 30.76
C PHE A 50 19.80 -12.82 30.48
N ILE A 51 19.41 -11.95 31.43
CA ILE A 51 19.61 -10.49 31.32
C ILE A 51 21.09 -10.14 31.23
N LEU A 52 21.95 -10.75 32.04
CA LEU A 52 23.41 -10.55 31.95
C LEU A 52 23.96 -10.98 30.59
N SER A 53 23.49 -12.10 30.04
CA SER A 53 23.88 -12.56 28.70
C SER A 53 23.38 -11.61 27.60
N LEU A 54 22.17 -11.07 27.74
CA LEU A 54 21.57 -10.15 26.78
C LEU A 54 22.30 -8.80 26.78
N VAL A 55 22.68 -8.30 27.97
CA VAL A 55 23.47 -7.07 28.12
C VAL A 55 24.88 -7.26 27.53
N ALA A 56 25.51 -8.42 27.72
CA ALA A 56 26.80 -8.73 27.11
C ALA A 56 26.72 -8.85 25.58
N LEU A 57 25.62 -9.42 25.06
CA LEU A 57 25.34 -9.52 23.62
C LEU A 57 25.09 -8.12 23.01
N LEU A 58 24.25 -7.30 23.64
CA LEU A 58 23.97 -5.92 23.22
C LEU A 58 25.22 -5.04 23.30
N GLY A 59 26.09 -5.23 24.29
CA GLY A 59 27.39 -4.56 24.38
C GLY A 59 28.35 -4.92 23.24
N HIS A 60 28.31 -6.16 22.74
CA HIS A 60 29.07 -6.56 21.55
C HIS A 60 28.50 -5.98 20.25
N PHE A 61 27.18 -5.84 20.15
CA PHE A 61 26.55 -5.22 18.98
C PHE A 61 26.70 -3.68 18.96
N GLY A 62 26.71 -3.02 20.11
CA GLY A 62 26.95 -1.56 20.20
C GLY A 62 28.36 -1.13 19.74
N ALA A 63 29.31 -2.05 19.67
CA ALA A 63 30.66 -1.81 19.14
C ALA A 63 30.73 -1.91 17.61
N LEU A 64 29.73 -2.50 16.95
CA LEU A 64 29.69 -2.68 15.49
C LEU A 64 29.01 -1.53 14.74
N ASP A 65 28.32 -0.64 15.46
CA ASP A 65 27.62 0.53 14.89
C ASP A 65 28.40 1.84 15.05
N GLN A 66 29.69 1.76 15.41
CA GLN A 66 30.54 2.94 15.40
C GLN A 66 30.84 3.30 13.93
N PRO A 67 30.49 4.51 13.45
CA PRO A 67 30.84 4.93 12.11
C PRO A 67 32.36 4.86 11.98
N SER A 68 32.84 4.08 11.00
CA SER A 68 34.26 3.99 10.72
C SER A 68 34.80 5.40 10.47
N PRO A 69 35.94 5.80 11.06
CA PRO A 69 36.51 7.10 10.80
C PRO A 69 36.76 7.23 9.31
N ALA A 70 36.19 8.27 8.68
CA ALA A 70 36.41 8.55 7.28
C ALA A 70 37.93 8.57 7.02
N PRO A 71 38.44 7.86 6.00
CA PRO A 71 39.87 7.77 5.77
C PRO A 71 40.41 9.18 5.58
N SER A 72 41.40 9.56 6.39
CA SER A 72 41.98 10.91 6.49
C SER A 72 42.56 11.46 5.18
N ASN A 73 42.62 10.65 4.12
CA ASN A 73 43.17 10.97 2.81
C ASN A 73 42.19 10.76 1.64
N LEU A 74 40.88 10.66 1.87
CA LEU A 74 39.90 10.47 0.79
C LEU A 74 39.97 11.61 -0.25
N ALA A 75 40.05 12.86 0.20
CA ALA A 75 40.14 14.02 -0.68
C ALA A 75 41.43 14.00 -1.54
N ALA A 76 42.57 13.60 -0.96
CA ALA A 76 43.83 13.47 -1.68
C ALA A 76 43.79 12.33 -2.72
N SER A 77 43.08 11.24 -2.40
CA SER A 77 42.92 10.08 -3.29
C SER A 77 41.96 10.37 -4.46
N ILE A 78 40.94 11.20 -4.26
CA ILE A 78 40.04 11.66 -5.34
C ILE A 78 40.77 12.66 -6.24
N ALA A 79 41.59 13.55 -5.67
CA ALA A 79 42.34 14.55 -6.43
C ALA A 79 43.38 13.95 -7.40
N SER A 80 43.91 12.76 -7.08
CA SER A 80 44.89 12.05 -7.93
C SER A 80 44.24 11.28 -9.10
N LEU A 81 42.92 11.16 -9.13
CA LEU A 81 42.19 10.49 -10.22
C LEU A 81 42.26 11.31 -11.53
N SER A 82 42.16 10.60 -12.66
CA SER A 82 41.97 11.22 -13.96
C SER A 82 40.67 12.04 -14.00
N ALA A 83 40.54 12.96 -14.97
CA ALA A 83 39.32 13.75 -15.10
C ALA A 83 38.07 12.89 -15.42
N GLU A 84 38.25 11.78 -16.12
CA GLU A 84 37.19 10.81 -16.42
C GLU A 84 36.78 10.05 -15.15
N SER A 85 37.74 9.47 -14.44
CA SER A 85 37.47 8.73 -13.21
C SER A 85 36.86 9.60 -12.10
N ARG A 86 37.18 10.91 -12.06
CA ARG A 86 36.50 11.86 -11.16
C ARG A 86 35.04 12.09 -11.54
N ARG A 87 34.72 12.15 -12.83
CA ARG A 87 33.32 12.28 -13.29
C ARG A 87 32.53 11.02 -12.96
N ASP A 88 33.10 9.84 -13.21
CA ASP A 88 32.44 8.56 -12.88
C ASP A 88 32.23 8.41 -11.36
N TRP A 89 33.22 8.81 -10.57
CA TRP A 89 33.10 8.84 -9.11
C TRP A 89 31.99 9.79 -8.66
N GLN A 90 31.96 11.03 -9.18
CA GLN A 90 30.91 11.98 -8.84
C GLN A 90 29.53 11.45 -9.26
N HIS A 91 29.40 10.95 -10.48
CA HIS A 91 28.16 10.32 -10.96
C HIS A 91 27.72 9.17 -10.06
N THR A 92 28.64 8.36 -9.55
CA THR A 92 28.32 7.28 -8.59
C THR A 92 27.81 7.83 -7.26
N ILE A 93 28.43 8.89 -6.74
CA ILE A 93 27.95 9.57 -5.52
C ILE A 93 26.54 10.13 -5.75
N ASP A 94 26.31 10.82 -6.87
CA ASP A 94 25.00 11.36 -7.22
C ASP A 94 23.94 10.25 -7.29
N ARG A 95 24.27 9.10 -7.91
CA ARG A 95 23.39 7.91 -7.94
C ARG A 95 23.15 7.30 -6.56
N CYS A 96 24.13 7.33 -5.66
CA CYS A 96 23.95 6.89 -4.28
C CYS A 96 23.07 7.84 -3.47
N GLU A 97 23.15 9.14 -3.73
CA GLU A 97 22.25 10.13 -3.15
C GLU A 97 20.82 9.92 -3.66
N ASP A 98 20.63 9.65 -4.96
CA ASP A 98 19.34 9.32 -5.57
C ASP A 98 18.65 8.10 -4.91
N LEU A 99 19.41 7.12 -4.40
CA LEU A 99 18.83 5.93 -3.74
C LEU A 99 18.05 6.28 -2.46
N HIS A 100 18.32 7.44 -1.87
CA HIS A 100 17.61 7.94 -0.69
C HIS A 100 16.42 8.84 -1.05
N VAL A 101 16.29 9.20 -2.34
CA VAL A 101 15.14 9.96 -2.84
C VAL A 101 13.98 8.99 -2.97
N LEU A 102 12.89 9.27 -2.23
CA LEU A 102 11.67 8.50 -2.39
C LEU A 102 11.12 8.71 -3.81
N PRO A 103 10.71 7.64 -4.51
CA PRO A 103 10.09 7.80 -5.81
C PRO A 103 8.81 8.63 -5.66
N GLY A 104 8.71 9.68 -6.45
CA GLY A 104 7.58 10.60 -6.43
C GLY A 104 7.45 11.30 -7.76
N PRO A 105 6.27 11.87 -8.05
CA PRO A 105 6.15 12.77 -9.18
C PRO A 105 6.97 14.06 -8.93
N PRO A 106 7.24 14.86 -9.97
CA PRO A 106 7.83 16.19 -9.80
C PRO A 106 7.08 17.05 -8.78
N ASP A 107 7.79 17.97 -8.10
CA ASP A 107 7.22 18.80 -7.01
C ASP A 107 5.98 19.61 -7.44
N ASP A 108 5.90 19.99 -8.72
CA ASP A 108 4.80 20.75 -9.30
C ASP A 108 3.65 19.89 -9.85
N PHE A 109 3.78 18.56 -9.82
CA PHE A 109 2.82 17.63 -10.43
C PHE A 109 1.40 17.81 -9.90
N LEU A 110 1.24 17.94 -8.57
CA LEU A 110 -0.08 18.11 -7.97
C LEU A 110 -0.68 19.49 -8.24
N GLY A 111 0.14 20.53 -8.43
CA GLY A 111 -0.33 21.88 -8.71
C GLY A 111 -0.67 22.12 -10.19
N THR A 112 -0.03 21.39 -11.10
CA THR A 112 -0.21 21.54 -12.55
C THR A 112 -1.29 20.61 -13.12
N ARG A 113 -1.54 19.47 -12.47
CA ARG A 113 -2.51 18.48 -12.94
C ARG A 113 -3.95 18.97 -12.77
N GLN A 114 -4.59 19.31 -13.90
CA GLN A 114 -5.99 19.78 -13.93
C GLN A 114 -7.01 18.68 -14.23
N LYS A 115 -6.58 17.58 -14.88
CA LYS A 115 -7.44 16.46 -15.28
C LYS A 115 -6.72 15.14 -15.09
N SER A 116 -7.47 14.10 -14.77
CA SER A 116 -6.95 12.73 -14.72
C SER A 116 -6.78 12.16 -16.12
N ASP A 117 -5.69 11.44 -16.40
CA ASP A 117 -5.48 10.75 -17.69
C ASP A 117 -6.54 9.67 -17.97
N ARG A 118 -7.25 9.22 -16.93
CA ARG A 118 -8.38 8.28 -17.04
C ARG A 118 -9.72 8.98 -17.22
N ALA A 119 -9.79 10.30 -17.10
CA ALA A 119 -11.02 11.04 -17.25
C ALA A 119 -11.36 11.24 -18.73
N THR A 120 -12.63 11.06 -19.03
CA THR A 120 -13.25 11.26 -20.35
C THR A 120 -14.21 12.43 -20.26
N ASP A 121 -14.74 12.88 -21.39
CA ASP A 121 -15.74 13.96 -21.41
C ASP A 121 -17.07 13.56 -20.75
N THR A 122 -17.26 12.26 -20.51
CA THR A 122 -18.41 11.69 -19.79
C THR A 122 -18.12 11.41 -18.31
N THR A 123 -16.93 11.71 -17.82
CA THR A 123 -16.61 11.48 -16.40
C THR A 123 -17.45 12.43 -15.54
N PRO A 124 -18.29 11.91 -14.63
CA PRO A 124 -19.18 12.75 -13.85
C PRO A 124 -18.41 13.59 -12.82
N HIS A 125 -18.88 14.80 -12.58
CA HIS A 125 -18.49 15.57 -11.39
C HIS A 125 -19.34 15.09 -10.22
N VAL A 126 -18.69 14.79 -9.09
CA VAL A 126 -19.35 14.14 -7.95
C VAL A 126 -19.04 14.90 -6.68
N LEU A 127 -20.09 15.18 -5.89
CA LEU A 127 -19.97 15.67 -4.53
C LEU A 127 -20.40 14.54 -3.59
N ILE A 128 -19.49 14.08 -2.73
CA ILE A 128 -19.78 13.04 -1.74
C ILE A 128 -19.87 13.70 -0.37
N GLU A 129 -21.02 13.60 0.29
CA GLU A 129 -21.32 14.24 1.58
C GLU A 129 -21.35 13.21 2.72
N ASN A 130 -21.20 13.68 3.97
CA ASN A 130 -21.34 12.89 5.19
C ASN A 130 -20.48 11.62 5.25
N ALA A 131 -19.26 11.65 4.71
CA ALA A 131 -18.36 10.49 4.72
C ALA A 131 -17.47 10.45 5.98
N ARG A 132 -17.03 9.24 6.34
CA ARG A 132 -15.83 9.04 7.18
C ARG A 132 -14.66 8.73 6.27
N VAL A 133 -13.65 9.60 6.24
CA VAL A 133 -12.53 9.46 5.30
C VAL A 133 -11.30 9.00 6.04
N TRP A 134 -10.70 7.88 5.63
CA TRP A 134 -9.34 7.55 6.03
C TRP A 134 -8.39 8.10 4.97
N THR A 135 -7.49 9.02 5.34
CA THR A 135 -6.62 9.69 4.34
C THR A 135 -5.32 8.94 4.07
N GLY A 136 -4.99 7.95 4.91
CA GLY A 136 -3.70 7.25 4.90
C GLY A 136 -2.52 8.09 5.43
N LYS A 137 -2.72 9.38 5.74
CA LYS A 137 -1.69 10.22 6.36
C LYS A 137 -1.49 9.82 7.82
N VAL A 138 -0.25 9.93 8.29
CA VAL A 138 0.12 9.71 9.68
C VAL A 138 0.41 11.07 10.30
N ASP A 139 -0.17 11.36 11.45
CA ASP A 139 0.09 12.59 12.20
C ASP A 139 1.42 12.53 12.96
N ALA A 140 1.77 13.62 13.65
CA ALA A 140 3.02 13.72 14.41
C ALA A 140 3.09 12.71 15.58
N ASP A 141 1.95 12.22 16.06
CA ASP A 141 1.86 11.23 17.14
C ASP A 141 1.85 9.78 16.61
N GLY A 142 2.03 9.59 15.30
CA GLY A 142 2.05 8.27 14.66
C GLY A 142 0.67 7.68 14.43
N LYS A 143 -0.42 8.45 14.55
CA LYS A 143 -1.79 7.96 14.33
C LYS A 143 -2.25 8.24 12.91
N TYR A 144 -3.03 7.33 12.36
CA TYR A 144 -3.66 7.54 11.06
C TYR A 144 -4.75 8.60 11.13
N GLN A 145 -4.68 9.56 10.22
CA GLN A 145 -5.68 10.61 10.09
C GLN A 145 -6.99 10.04 9.56
N THR A 146 -8.07 10.36 10.25
CA THR A 146 -9.45 10.12 9.81
C THR A 146 -10.22 11.43 9.88
N LEU A 147 -11.02 11.73 8.86
CA LEU A 147 -11.89 12.89 8.81
C LEU A 147 -13.33 12.46 9.07
N GLN A 148 -14.03 13.20 9.94
CA GLN A 148 -15.41 12.91 10.31
C GLN A 148 -16.38 13.88 9.62
N ASN A 149 -17.55 13.37 9.20
CA ASN A 149 -18.57 14.15 8.49
C ASN A 149 -17.98 14.94 7.31
N ALA A 150 -17.08 14.31 6.58
CA ALA A 150 -16.33 14.95 5.52
C ALA A 150 -17.14 15.02 4.22
N THR A 151 -16.87 16.05 3.44
CA THR A 151 -17.37 16.23 2.09
C THR A 151 -16.19 16.23 1.11
N LEU A 152 -16.32 15.49 0.01
CA LEU A 152 -15.31 15.38 -1.04
C LEU A 152 -15.90 15.83 -2.37
N ARG A 153 -15.17 16.67 -3.11
CA ARG A 153 -15.54 17.06 -4.46
C ARG A 153 -14.58 16.44 -5.46
N LEU A 154 -15.16 15.75 -6.45
CA LEU A 154 -14.45 15.13 -7.54
C LEU A 154 -14.80 15.80 -8.86
N ARG A 155 -13.78 16.22 -9.62
CA ARG A 155 -13.91 16.82 -10.95
C ARG A 155 -12.84 16.30 -11.88
N ASP A 156 -13.18 16.07 -13.14
CA ASP A 156 -12.22 15.59 -14.14
C ASP A 156 -11.40 14.37 -13.68
N GLY A 157 -12.02 13.49 -12.89
CA GLY A 157 -11.38 12.30 -12.31
C GLY A 157 -10.34 12.57 -11.21
N LEU A 158 -10.33 13.78 -10.64
CA LEU A 158 -9.46 14.23 -9.54
C LEU A 158 -10.30 14.57 -8.31
N ILE A 159 -9.69 14.43 -7.13
CA ILE A 159 -10.23 15.01 -5.90
C ILE A 159 -9.71 16.46 -5.82
N VAL A 160 -10.61 17.44 -5.95
CA VAL A 160 -10.25 18.86 -5.99
C VAL A 160 -10.48 19.57 -4.67
N GLU A 161 -11.32 19.00 -3.80
CA GLU A 161 -11.65 19.59 -2.50
C GLU A 161 -12.01 18.49 -1.49
N ILE A 162 -11.54 18.64 -0.25
CA ILE A 162 -11.93 17.82 0.90
C ILE A 162 -12.17 18.77 2.08
N SER A 163 -13.35 18.70 2.69
CA SER A 163 -13.70 19.51 3.87
C SER A 163 -14.22 18.62 5.00
N GLU A 164 -13.78 18.86 6.23
CA GLU A 164 -14.25 18.15 7.43
C GLU A 164 -15.37 18.92 8.14
N GLY A 165 -16.31 18.19 8.78
CA GLY A 165 -17.52 18.75 9.38
C GLY A 165 -17.26 19.89 10.38
N GLY A 166 -17.77 21.09 10.05
CA GLY A 166 -17.61 22.32 10.85
C GLY A 166 -17.04 23.49 10.03
N ALA A 167 -16.32 23.21 8.94
CA ALA A 167 -16.03 24.20 7.90
C ALA A 167 -17.29 24.47 7.05
N ALA A 168 -17.33 25.58 6.32
CA ALA A 168 -18.37 25.82 5.31
C ALA A 168 -18.25 24.75 4.23
N ALA A 169 -19.02 23.66 4.37
CA ALA A 169 -19.00 22.56 3.42
C ALA A 169 -19.36 23.08 2.03
N PRO A 170 -18.66 22.62 0.97
CA PRO A 170 -18.97 23.02 -0.38
C PRO A 170 -20.42 22.65 -0.69
N THR A 171 -21.16 23.63 -1.22
CA THR A 171 -22.53 23.39 -1.71
C THR A 171 -22.47 22.82 -3.12
N ALA A 172 -23.41 21.94 -3.45
CA ALA A 172 -23.52 21.34 -4.77
C ALA A 172 -23.58 22.42 -5.87
N GLU A 173 -22.72 22.28 -6.87
CA GLU A 173 -22.75 23.11 -8.07
C GLU A 173 -23.68 22.50 -9.13
N LYS A 174 -24.01 23.29 -10.16
CA LYS A 174 -24.76 22.78 -11.32
C LYS A 174 -23.93 21.65 -11.97
N GLU A 175 -24.62 20.59 -12.39
CA GLU A 175 -24.04 19.42 -13.08
C GLU A 175 -23.25 18.45 -12.18
N GLU A 176 -23.18 18.69 -10.86
CA GLU A 176 -22.64 17.71 -9.91
C GLU A 176 -23.66 16.64 -9.56
N THR A 177 -23.23 15.38 -9.56
CA THR A 177 -23.97 14.28 -8.95
C THR A 177 -23.67 14.27 -7.45
N VAL A 178 -24.70 14.49 -6.63
CA VAL A 178 -24.57 14.46 -5.17
C VAL A 178 -24.81 13.06 -4.64
N VAL A 179 -23.90 12.58 -3.79
CA VAL A 179 -23.96 11.27 -3.14
C VAL A 179 -23.84 11.46 -1.63
N ASP A 180 -24.89 11.15 -0.88
CA ASP A 180 -24.83 11.10 0.58
C ASP A 180 -24.26 9.75 1.04
N ALA A 181 -23.07 9.77 1.63
CA ALA A 181 -22.40 8.57 2.13
C ALA A 181 -23.00 8.05 3.44
N GLN A 182 -23.87 8.82 4.14
CA GLN A 182 -24.55 8.38 5.37
C GLN A 182 -23.60 7.85 6.45
N GLY A 183 -22.42 8.44 6.59
CA GLY A 183 -21.37 8.01 7.50
C GLY A 183 -20.58 6.78 7.04
N ALA A 184 -20.73 6.33 5.80
CA ALA A 184 -19.92 5.25 5.23
C ALA A 184 -18.44 5.64 5.16
N TRP A 185 -17.59 4.62 5.14
CA TRP A 185 -16.15 4.81 5.00
C TRP A 185 -15.76 5.07 3.55
N ILE A 186 -14.86 6.03 3.36
CA ILE A 186 -14.12 6.26 2.12
C ILE A 186 -12.65 6.09 2.42
N THR A 187 -11.98 5.27 1.61
CA THR A 187 -10.54 5.02 1.68
C THR A 187 -9.92 5.23 0.31
N PRO A 188 -8.60 5.43 0.22
CA PRO A 188 -7.89 5.20 -1.03
C PRO A 188 -8.18 3.80 -1.54
N GLY A 189 -8.23 3.65 -2.86
CA GLY A 189 -8.28 2.32 -3.46
C GLY A 189 -7.01 1.53 -3.14
N ILE A 190 -7.15 0.22 -3.00
CA ILE A 190 -6.04 -0.66 -2.67
C ILE A 190 -5.13 -0.82 -3.89
N PHE A 191 -3.82 -0.75 -3.64
CA PHE A 191 -2.76 -1.02 -4.61
C PHE A 191 -2.22 -2.43 -4.36
N ASP A 192 -2.44 -3.32 -5.33
CA ASP A 192 -1.87 -4.66 -5.33
C ASP A 192 -0.51 -4.63 -6.05
N MET A 193 0.57 -4.79 -5.30
CA MET A 193 1.94 -4.64 -5.82
C MET A 193 2.47 -5.93 -6.47
N HIS A 194 1.73 -7.04 -6.40
CA HIS A 194 2.20 -8.32 -6.94
C HIS A 194 1.01 -9.22 -7.26
N SER A 195 0.63 -9.26 -8.54
CA SER A 195 -0.55 -9.99 -8.98
C SER A 195 -0.31 -10.83 -10.23
N HIS A 196 -1.17 -11.83 -10.40
CA HIS A 196 -1.33 -12.59 -11.64
C HIS A 196 -2.73 -12.41 -12.25
N LEU A 197 -3.45 -11.36 -11.83
CA LEU A 197 -4.78 -11.02 -12.34
C LEU A 197 -4.77 -10.87 -13.87
N GLY A 198 -5.65 -11.59 -14.56
CA GLY A 198 -5.73 -11.59 -16.02
C GLY A 198 -4.77 -12.55 -16.73
N VAL A 199 -3.68 -13.01 -16.11
CA VAL A 199 -2.76 -14.02 -16.69
C VAL A 199 -2.92 -15.41 -16.05
N ASP A 200 -3.44 -15.47 -14.82
CA ASP A 200 -3.97 -16.68 -14.17
C ASP A 200 -5.50 -16.54 -14.02
N ALA A 201 -6.20 -16.65 -15.15
CA ALA A 201 -7.62 -16.31 -15.21
C ALA A 201 -8.49 -17.24 -14.34
N GLN A 202 -9.59 -16.70 -13.79
CA GLN A 202 -10.60 -17.50 -13.09
C GLN A 202 -11.83 -17.81 -13.95
N PRO A 203 -12.32 -19.07 -13.96
CA PRO A 203 -11.72 -20.25 -13.32
C PRO A 203 -10.40 -20.67 -13.98
N SER A 204 -9.47 -21.21 -13.19
CA SER A 204 -8.16 -21.63 -13.70
C SER A 204 -8.32 -22.81 -14.67
N LEU A 205 -7.83 -22.60 -15.90
CA LEU A 205 -7.83 -23.59 -16.97
C LEU A 205 -6.43 -23.60 -17.59
N SER A 206 -5.92 -24.78 -17.94
CA SER A 206 -4.61 -24.89 -18.59
C SER A 206 -4.52 -24.14 -19.92
N ALA A 207 -5.65 -23.86 -20.57
CA ALA A 207 -5.69 -23.11 -21.83
C ALA A 207 -5.61 -21.59 -21.65
N THR A 208 -5.69 -21.10 -20.41
CA THR A 208 -5.69 -19.68 -20.05
C THR A 208 -4.64 -19.35 -18.98
N ASP A 209 -3.68 -20.26 -18.76
CA ASP A 209 -2.54 -20.04 -17.86
C ASP A 209 -1.38 -19.45 -18.68
N ASP A 210 -1.33 -18.13 -18.71
CA ASP A 210 -0.25 -17.37 -19.34
C ASP A 210 0.70 -16.77 -18.28
N THR A 211 0.65 -17.29 -17.04
CA THR A 211 1.42 -16.77 -15.90
C THR A 211 2.93 -16.95 -16.08
N ASN A 212 3.35 -18.06 -16.69
CA ASN A 212 4.76 -18.44 -16.81
C ASN A 212 5.11 -18.94 -18.20
N SER A 213 6.17 -18.41 -18.81
CA SER A 213 6.71 -18.98 -20.05
C SER A 213 7.74 -20.07 -19.77
N ARG A 214 7.38 -21.34 -19.96
CA ARG A 214 8.28 -22.47 -19.68
C ARG A 214 9.31 -22.76 -20.78
N ALA A 215 9.49 -21.85 -21.75
CA ALA A 215 10.43 -22.00 -22.86
C ALA A 215 11.92 -21.78 -22.48
N GLY A 216 12.21 -21.31 -21.27
CA GLY A 216 13.56 -21.07 -20.79
C GLY A 216 13.61 -20.22 -19.52
N PRO A 217 14.73 -20.22 -18.78
CA PRO A 217 14.82 -19.57 -17.47
C PRO A 217 14.95 -18.05 -17.51
N ILE A 218 15.32 -17.45 -18.65
CA ILE A 218 15.57 -16.00 -18.80
C ILE A 218 14.84 -15.52 -20.06
N GLN A 219 13.77 -14.75 -19.88
CA GLN A 219 12.92 -14.26 -20.97
C GLN A 219 12.48 -12.79 -20.77
N PRO A 220 13.41 -11.84 -20.56
CA PRO A 220 13.10 -10.42 -20.28
C PRO A 220 12.36 -9.68 -21.40
N GLN A 221 12.35 -10.25 -22.60
CA GLN A 221 11.65 -9.71 -23.75
C GLN A 221 10.13 -9.91 -23.69
N LEU A 222 9.63 -10.80 -22.82
CA LEU A 222 8.21 -11.01 -22.65
C LEU A 222 7.59 -9.87 -21.85
N ARG A 223 6.29 -9.66 -22.04
CA ARG A 223 5.54 -8.60 -21.38
C ARG A 223 4.22 -9.15 -20.92
N THR A 224 3.90 -8.98 -19.64
CA THR A 224 2.61 -9.39 -19.06
C THR A 224 1.43 -8.83 -19.84
N ILE A 225 1.54 -7.59 -20.35
CA ILE A 225 0.46 -6.93 -21.10
C ILE A 225 0.02 -7.72 -22.34
N ASP A 226 0.92 -8.50 -22.96
CA ASP A 226 0.61 -9.31 -24.14
C ASP A 226 -0.19 -10.59 -23.79
N ALA A 227 -0.25 -10.94 -22.50
CA ALA A 227 -0.91 -12.13 -21.96
C ALA A 227 -2.21 -11.82 -21.20
N ILE A 228 -2.58 -10.54 -21.05
CA ILE A 228 -3.75 -10.16 -20.26
C ILE A 228 -5.05 -10.65 -20.94
N ASN A 229 -5.76 -11.54 -20.24
CA ASN A 229 -7.10 -11.98 -20.62
C ASN A 229 -8.15 -10.98 -20.10
N ALA A 230 -8.63 -10.11 -20.98
CA ALA A 230 -9.67 -9.12 -20.68
C ALA A 230 -11.03 -9.72 -20.23
N HIS A 231 -11.24 -11.03 -20.40
CA HIS A 231 -12.46 -11.73 -20.00
C HIS A 231 -12.32 -12.46 -18.66
N ASP A 232 -11.23 -12.28 -17.93
CA ASP A 232 -11.06 -12.87 -16.61
C ASP A 232 -12.17 -12.45 -15.63
N LEU A 233 -12.88 -13.43 -15.07
CA LEU A 233 -13.95 -13.18 -14.11
C LEU A 233 -13.42 -12.63 -12.78
N ALA A 234 -12.13 -12.80 -12.49
CA ALA A 234 -11.50 -12.30 -11.27
C ALA A 234 -11.52 -10.77 -11.18
N TYR A 235 -11.54 -10.03 -12.30
CA TYR A 235 -11.56 -8.55 -12.27
C TYR A 235 -12.68 -8.00 -11.40
N LYS A 236 -13.91 -8.51 -11.56
CA LYS A 236 -15.07 -8.04 -10.80
C LYS A 236 -14.92 -8.34 -9.31
N ARG A 237 -14.34 -9.48 -8.96
CA ARG A 237 -14.10 -9.89 -7.56
C ARG A 237 -13.02 -9.01 -6.92
N THR A 238 -11.95 -8.75 -7.65
CA THR A 238 -10.84 -7.89 -7.21
C THR A 238 -11.31 -6.46 -6.99
N VAL A 239 -12.09 -5.89 -7.91
CA VAL A 239 -12.67 -4.55 -7.76
C VAL A 239 -13.68 -4.50 -6.60
N ALA A 240 -14.51 -5.55 -6.43
CA ALA A 240 -15.43 -5.63 -5.29
C ALA A 240 -14.71 -5.70 -3.93
N GLY A 241 -13.46 -6.17 -3.90
CA GLY A 241 -12.58 -6.13 -2.73
C GLY A 241 -11.92 -4.77 -2.48
N GLY A 242 -12.15 -3.77 -3.34
CA GLY A 242 -11.60 -2.41 -3.19
C GLY A 242 -10.23 -2.20 -3.84
N VAL A 243 -9.72 -3.16 -4.62
CA VAL A 243 -8.49 -2.99 -5.40
C VAL A 243 -8.77 -2.15 -6.63
N THR A 244 -8.01 -1.07 -6.82
CA THR A 244 -8.18 -0.14 -7.95
C THR A 244 -6.97 -0.09 -8.86
N THR A 245 -5.79 -0.51 -8.37
CA THR A 245 -4.55 -0.57 -9.14
C THR A 245 -3.81 -1.84 -8.80
N THR A 246 -3.28 -2.52 -9.83
CA THR A 246 -2.50 -3.75 -9.64
C THR A 246 -1.26 -3.73 -10.54
N LEU A 247 -0.15 -4.26 -10.04
CA LEU A 247 1.05 -4.58 -10.81
C LEU A 247 1.01 -6.07 -11.16
N VAL A 248 0.63 -6.36 -12.41
CA VAL A 248 0.59 -7.74 -12.92
C VAL A 248 1.97 -8.14 -13.41
N LEU A 249 2.51 -9.21 -12.84
CA LEU A 249 3.87 -9.68 -13.09
C LEU A 249 3.83 -11.11 -13.64
N PRO A 250 4.87 -11.53 -14.39
CA PRO A 250 5.11 -12.94 -14.65
C PRO A 250 5.23 -13.72 -13.33
N GLY A 251 4.95 -15.01 -13.38
CA GLY A 251 5.17 -15.92 -12.27
C GLY A 251 6.65 -16.18 -11.99
N SER A 252 6.89 -17.09 -11.06
CA SER A 252 8.23 -17.37 -10.52
C SER A 252 8.97 -18.52 -11.23
N ALA A 253 8.45 -19.06 -12.33
CA ALA A 253 9.12 -20.14 -13.06
C ALA A 253 10.35 -19.66 -13.84
N ASN A 254 10.40 -18.36 -14.17
CA ASN A 254 11.52 -17.72 -14.85
C ASN A 254 12.38 -16.96 -13.82
N ASN A 255 13.71 -17.03 -13.95
CA ASN A 255 14.63 -16.22 -13.14
C ASN A 255 14.52 -14.72 -13.49
N ILE A 256 14.25 -14.44 -14.77
CA ILE A 256 13.94 -13.12 -15.31
C ILE A 256 12.80 -13.34 -16.30
N GLY A 257 11.65 -12.73 -16.04
CA GLY A 257 10.45 -12.81 -16.87
C GLY A 257 10.01 -11.46 -17.37
#